data_AF-A0A934E027-F1
#
_entry.id   AF-A0A934E027-F1
#
_cell.length_a   1.000
_cell.length_b   1.000
_cell.length_c   1.000
_cell.angle_alpha   90.00
_cell.angle_beta   90.00
_cell.angle_gamma   90.00
#
_symmetry.space_group_name_H-M   'P 1'
#
loop_
_entity.id
_entity.type
_entity.pdbx_description
1 polymer ?
#
loop_
_entity_poly.entity_id
_entity_poly.type
_entity_poly.pdbx_seq_one_letter_code
_entity_poly.pdbx_strand_id
1 'polypeptide(L)'
;MIAFLATFVAVAGALYVGFRLRVGDLEDRLVRDANSIVGAPKTRPLHVDRGEPGSLGQALGKHLPSLGRARKTDANDESSTAALREVLGGERPLSDLPNCYSRVLIELKDDLDGVLLATHAESADLASADDAFDPAPGVSWLDYQFGAWLTGIRVRKSLAEGNTAEAARDCLDGLALARDSAVSGGLIGHLIGVLIIERLGPACAAALAALPENQRPDSMARLRQVRNAVPGFEVTMREEAVQVQLSFLGPQLGESFRSRLRDRPKLMAKGWGNPVMDEKTWGRRLLNRALWRDRQAIYDRLVTNAALRGPERDAAFEAHAAEVGGRLLVASELPKPADYLRYAQRAEVGTLRLDLIVIAGAAKSFRAAYGVWPASVSALANEGFLTSEEVLRDARVQLEPGAGGRLDIVLPLQPELEGAPKEARLNLEAQ
;
A
#
# COMPACT_ATOMS: atom_id res chain seq x y z
N MET A 1 6.31 -34.08 -50.02
CA MET A 1 6.74 -33.99 -48.61
C MET A 1 6.59 -32.57 -48.04
N ILE A 2 7.15 -31.53 -48.68
CA ILE A 2 7.09 -30.13 -48.18
C ILE A 2 5.64 -29.60 -48.04
N ALA A 3 4.75 -29.83 -49.01
CA ALA A 3 3.36 -29.38 -48.94
C ALA A 3 2.52 -30.06 -47.84
N PHE A 4 2.81 -31.34 -47.54
CA PHE A 4 2.16 -32.07 -46.45
C PHE A 4 2.59 -31.54 -45.08
N LEU A 5 3.88 -31.23 -44.92
CA LEU A 5 4.41 -30.62 -43.69
C LEU A 5 3.80 -29.24 -43.45
N ALA A 6 3.73 -28.39 -44.48
CA ALA A 6 3.13 -27.06 -44.39
C ALA A 6 1.64 -27.12 -44.00
N THR A 7 0.88 -28.05 -44.60
CA THR A 7 -0.54 -28.26 -44.28
C THR A 7 -0.71 -28.77 -42.86
N PHE A 8 0.11 -29.73 -42.42
CA PHE A 8 0.07 -30.25 -41.06
C PHE A 8 0.37 -29.17 -40.02
N VAL A 9 1.41 -28.35 -40.24
CA VAL A 9 1.74 -27.21 -39.37
C VAL A 9 0.61 -26.19 -39.33
N ALA A 10 -0.01 -25.88 -40.47
CA ALA A 10 -1.14 -24.96 -40.53
C ALA A 10 -2.37 -25.48 -39.77
N VAL A 11 -2.72 -26.76 -39.92
CA VAL A 11 -3.85 -27.39 -39.21
C VAL A 11 -3.56 -27.48 -37.71
N ALA A 12 -2.35 -27.91 -37.33
CA ALA A 12 -1.94 -27.96 -35.92
C ALA A 12 -1.98 -26.57 -35.28
N GLY A 13 -1.50 -25.54 -36.00
CA GLY A 13 -1.59 -24.15 -35.58
C GLY A 13 -3.03 -23.67 -35.42
N ALA A 14 -3.91 -23.96 -36.38
CA ALA A 14 -5.32 -23.57 -36.32
C ALA A 14 -6.07 -24.27 -35.17
N LEU A 15 -5.81 -25.55 -34.93
CA LEU A 15 -6.35 -26.30 -33.80
C LEU A 15 -5.84 -25.75 -32.46
N TYR A 16 -4.55 -25.45 -32.37
CA TYR A 16 -3.94 -24.83 -31.19
C TYR A 16 -4.56 -23.48 -30.88
N VAL A 17 -4.68 -22.60 -31.88
CA VAL A 17 -5.34 -21.29 -31.75
C VAL A 17 -6.81 -21.47 -31.35
N GLY A 18 -7.54 -22.38 -32.02
CA GLY A 18 -8.94 -22.66 -31.70
C GLY A 18 -9.14 -23.13 -30.26
N PHE A 19 -8.25 -23.99 -29.74
CA PHE A 19 -8.24 -24.39 -28.34
C PHE A 19 -7.96 -23.21 -27.41
N ARG A 20 -6.94 -22.39 -27.74
CA ARG A 20 -6.53 -21.23 -26.95
C ARG A 20 -7.63 -20.16 -26.86
N LEU A 21 -8.49 -20.05 -27.87
CA LEU A 21 -9.62 -19.11 -27.90
C LEU A 21 -10.83 -19.56 -27.05
N ARG A 22 -10.95 -20.85 -26.71
CA ARG A 22 -11.98 -21.35 -25.79
C ARG A 22 -11.60 -20.97 -24.37
N VAL A 23 -12.15 -19.87 -23.84
CA VAL A 23 -11.76 -19.32 -22.53
C VAL A 23 -12.91 -19.30 -21.50
N GLY A 24 -13.99 -20.06 -21.73
CA GLY A 24 -15.17 -20.03 -20.85
C GLY A 24 -14.87 -20.45 -19.40
N ASP A 25 -13.90 -21.34 -19.21
CA ASP A 25 -13.35 -21.71 -17.90
C ASP A 25 -12.67 -20.53 -17.20
N LEU A 26 -11.90 -19.73 -17.95
CA LEU A 26 -11.24 -18.52 -17.44
C LEU A 26 -12.23 -17.37 -17.20
N GLU A 27 -13.25 -17.23 -18.04
CA GLU A 27 -14.33 -16.27 -17.84
C GLU A 27 -15.09 -16.57 -16.54
N ASP A 28 -15.41 -17.85 -16.29
CA ASP A 28 -16.07 -18.26 -15.05
C ASP A 28 -15.19 -18.03 -13.82
N ARG A 29 -13.90 -18.39 -13.92
CA ARG A 29 -12.91 -18.13 -12.88
C ARG A 29 -12.80 -16.64 -12.58
N LEU A 30 -12.64 -15.79 -13.59
CA LEU A 30 -12.52 -14.34 -13.40
C LEU A 30 -13.75 -13.74 -12.73
N VAL A 31 -14.96 -14.13 -13.13
CA VAL A 31 -16.20 -13.67 -12.46
C VAL A 31 -16.25 -14.09 -10.99
N ARG A 32 -15.90 -15.35 -10.71
CA ARG A 32 -15.89 -15.90 -9.34
C ARG A 32 -14.88 -15.15 -8.47
N ASP A 33 -13.65 -15.02 -8.96
CA ASP A 33 -12.54 -14.39 -8.25
C ASP A 33 -12.80 -12.88 -8.08
N ALA A 34 -13.35 -12.21 -9.08
CA ALA A 34 -13.73 -10.80 -9.00
C ALA A 34 -14.80 -10.55 -7.93
N ASN A 35 -15.82 -11.39 -7.86
CA ASN A 35 -16.87 -11.24 -6.85
C ASN A 35 -16.39 -11.58 -5.44
N SER A 36 -15.46 -12.52 -5.28
CA SER A 36 -14.94 -12.95 -3.97
C SER A 36 -13.80 -12.08 -3.42
N ILE A 37 -13.03 -11.42 -4.29
CA ILE A 37 -11.86 -10.63 -3.89
C ILE A 37 -12.14 -9.12 -3.97
N VAL A 38 -12.67 -8.66 -5.10
CA VAL A 38 -12.91 -7.23 -5.36
C VAL A 38 -14.32 -6.81 -4.92
N GLY A 39 -15.31 -7.69 -5.12
CA GLY A 39 -16.71 -7.46 -4.77
C GLY A 39 -17.10 -7.92 -3.37
N ALA A 40 -16.15 -8.38 -2.55
CA ALA A 40 -16.37 -8.73 -1.16
C ALA A 40 -16.18 -7.51 -0.25
N PRO A 41 -16.95 -7.39 0.85
CA PRO A 41 -16.75 -6.34 1.84
C PRO A 41 -15.32 -6.36 2.39
N LYS A 42 -14.71 -5.18 2.51
CA LYS A 42 -13.35 -5.00 3.02
C LYS A 42 -13.37 -4.79 4.53
N THR A 43 -13.27 -5.88 5.29
CA THR A 43 -13.20 -5.86 6.75
C THR A 43 -11.76 -5.67 7.24
N ARG A 44 -11.57 -4.93 8.35
CA ARG A 44 -10.27 -4.75 8.99
C ARG A 44 -10.39 -4.55 10.51
N PRO A 45 -9.38 -4.93 11.30
CA PRO A 45 -9.26 -4.47 12.68
C PRO A 45 -9.20 -2.95 12.76
N LEU A 46 -9.97 -2.37 13.68
CA LEU A 46 -9.93 -0.95 14.00
C LEU A 46 -8.92 -0.70 15.14
N HIS A 47 -8.31 0.48 15.12
CA HIS A 47 -7.40 0.97 16.19
C HIS A 47 -8.12 1.79 17.26
N VAL A 48 -9.46 1.75 17.22
CA VAL A 48 -10.39 2.42 18.13
C VAL A 48 -11.34 1.41 18.74
N ASP A 49 -11.84 1.70 19.95
CA ASP A 49 -12.66 0.78 20.72
C ASP A 49 -14.05 0.57 20.10
N ARG A 50 -14.57 1.59 19.42
CA ARG A 50 -15.85 1.55 18.72
C ARG A 50 -15.71 2.21 17.36
N GLY A 51 -16.12 1.50 16.31
CA GLY A 51 -16.15 2.03 14.95
C GLY A 51 -17.29 3.02 14.73
N GLU A 52 -17.09 3.90 13.76
CA GLU A 52 -18.11 4.81 13.24
C GLU A 52 -18.98 4.10 12.18
N PRO A 53 -20.32 4.24 12.22
CA PRO A 53 -21.19 3.59 11.26
C PRO A 53 -20.88 4.00 9.81
N GLY A 54 -20.93 3.01 8.91
CA GLY A 54 -20.76 3.23 7.47
C GLY A 54 -19.40 2.78 6.93
N SER A 55 -19.06 3.27 5.73
CA SER A 55 -17.82 2.88 5.05
C SER A 55 -16.82 4.01 4.95
N LEU A 56 -15.54 3.66 4.88
CA LEU A 56 -14.44 4.57 4.62
C LEU A 56 -14.73 5.50 3.44
N GLY A 57 -15.16 4.94 2.30
CA GLY A 57 -15.43 5.72 1.09
C GLY A 57 -16.56 6.74 1.25
N GLN A 58 -17.58 6.45 2.06
CA GLN A 58 -18.66 7.42 2.35
C GLN A 58 -18.13 8.61 3.14
N ALA A 59 -17.32 8.34 4.18
CA ALA A 59 -16.71 9.37 4.99
C ALA A 59 -15.69 10.22 4.19
N LEU A 60 -14.83 9.57 3.39
CA LEU A 60 -13.87 10.25 2.53
C LEU A 60 -14.55 11.12 1.47
N GLY A 61 -15.64 10.64 0.85
CA GLY A 61 -16.35 11.37 -0.20
C GLY A 61 -16.86 12.75 0.23
N LYS A 62 -17.06 12.97 1.53
CA LYS A 62 -17.48 14.26 2.09
C LYS A 62 -16.35 15.28 2.19
N HIS A 63 -15.12 14.83 2.50
CA HIS A 63 -14.03 15.72 2.93
C HIS A 63 -12.85 15.76 1.95
N LEU A 64 -12.54 14.61 1.34
CA LEU A 64 -11.39 14.48 0.45
C LEU A 64 -11.42 15.40 -0.80
N PRO A 65 -12.60 15.77 -1.37
CA PRO A 65 -12.64 16.72 -2.48
C PRO A 65 -12.04 18.10 -2.15
N SER A 66 -12.16 18.58 -0.92
CA SER A 66 -11.56 19.86 -0.50
C SER A 66 -10.04 19.78 -0.48
N LEU A 67 -9.49 18.69 0.06
CA LEU A 67 -8.05 18.42 0.03
C LEU A 67 -7.53 18.31 -1.41
N GLY A 68 -8.27 17.65 -2.29
CA GLY A 68 -7.89 17.53 -3.70
C GLY A 68 -7.86 18.87 -4.45
N ARG A 69 -8.77 19.80 -4.12
CA ARG A 69 -8.72 21.17 -4.66
C ARG A 69 -7.49 21.92 -4.17
N ALA A 70 -7.23 21.91 -2.86
CA ALA A 70 -6.07 22.60 -2.29
C ALA A 70 -4.74 22.02 -2.81
N ARG A 71 -4.61 20.70 -2.93
CA ARG A 71 -3.42 20.06 -3.50
C ARG A 71 -3.12 20.59 -4.91
N LYS A 72 -4.14 20.68 -5.76
CA LYS A 72 -3.99 21.15 -7.16
C LYS A 72 -3.64 22.63 -7.25
N THR A 73 -3.97 23.44 -6.25
CA THR A 73 -3.70 24.89 -6.24
C THR A 73 -2.38 25.22 -5.54
N ASP A 74 -2.09 24.57 -4.41
CA ASP A 74 -1.07 25.02 -3.46
C ASP A 74 0.13 24.06 -3.33
N ALA A 75 0.04 22.81 -3.85
CA ALA A 75 1.04 21.75 -3.63
C ALA A 75 1.67 21.24 -4.94
N ASN A 76 2.09 22.15 -5.81
CA ASN A 76 2.73 21.80 -7.11
C ASN A 76 4.22 22.18 -7.20
N ASP A 77 4.79 22.82 -6.18
CA ASP A 77 6.20 23.23 -6.18
C ASP A 77 7.10 22.15 -5.54
N GLU A 78 8.11 21.71 -6.29
CA GLU A 78 9.03 20.66 -5.85
C GLU A 78 9.90 21.09 -4.67
N SER A 79 10.32 22.37 -4.64
CA SER A 79 11.14 22.91 -3.55
C SER A 79 10.38 22.92 -2.22
N SER A 80 9.15 23.43 -2.23
CA SER A 80 8.25 23.43 -1.07
C SER A 80 7.93 22.00 -0.61
N THR A 81 7.77 21.09 -1.56
CA THR A 81 7.53 19.67 -1.29
C THR A 81 8.73 19.01 -0.63
N ALA A 82 9.95 19.30 -1.07
CA ALA A 82 11.18 18.83 -0.44
C ALA A 82 11.33 19.39 0.99
N ALA A 83 11.17 20.70 1.17
CA ALA A 83 11.24 21.35 2.48
C ALA A 83 10.21 20.76 3.47
N LEU A 84 8.99 20.47 3.02
CA LEU A 84 7.99 19.81 3.85
C LEU A 84 8.45 18.40 4.28
N ARG A 85 9.05 17.60 3.39
CA ARG A 85 9.57 16.27 3.78
C ARG A 85 10.63 16.39 4.87
N GLU A 86 11.52 17.37 4.77
CA GLU A 86 12.56 17.60 5.78
C GLU A 86 11.98 18.02 7.14
N VAL A 87 10.94 18.87 7.14
CA VAL A 87 10.20 19.23 8.36
C VAL A 87 9.48 18.01 8.97
N LEU A 88 8.83 17.19 8.14
CA LEU A 88 8.17 15.97 8.59
C LEU A 88 9.17 14.93 9.13
N GLY A 89 10.36 14.85 8.51
CA GLY A 89 11.49 14.02 8.95
C GLY A 89 12.11 14.50 10.26
N GLY A 90 11.93 15.78 10.61
CA GLY A 90 12.58 16.42 11.76
C GLY A 90 14.00 16.89 11.46
N GLU A 91 14.37 16.94 10.19
CA GLU A 91 15.65 17.47 9.69
C GLU A 91 15.65 19.01 9.69
N ARG A 92 14.46 19.61 9.57
CA ARG A 92 14.22 21.06 9.76
C ARG A 92 13.20 21.34 10.85
N PRO A 93 13.31 22.49 11.55
CA PRO A 93 12.32 22.91 12.53
C PRO A 93 10.99 23.27 11.86
N LEU A 94 9.90 23.22 12.64
CA LEU A 94 8.56 23.58 12.18
C LEU A 94 8.46 25.03 11.68
N SER A 95 9.31 25.93 12.16
CA SER A 95 9.40 27.33 11.70
C SER A 95 9.74 27.44 10.20
N ASP A 96 10.35 26.41 9.62
CA ASP A 96 10.77 26.38 8.23
C ASP A 96 9.69 25.75 7.32
N LEU A 97 8.52 25.43 7.88
CA LEU A 97 7.37 24.92 7.13
C LEU A 97 6.94 25.97 6.07
N PRO A 98 6.87 25.59 4.78
CA PRO A 98 6.45 26.55 3.76
C PRO A 98 5.05 27.10 4.03
N ASN A 99 4.90 28.43 3.88
CA ASN A 99 3.67 29.15 4.22
C ASN A 99 2.40 28.61 3.55
N CYS A 100 2.52 28.04 2.34
CA CYS A 100 1.38 27.43 1.65
C CYS A 100 0.79 26.27 2.47
N TYR A 101 1.62 25.40 3.05
CA TYR A 101 1.15 24.27 3.85
C TYR A 101 0.61 24.71 5.21
N SER A 102 1.24 25.70 5.86
CA SER A 102 0.74 26.28 7.11
C SER A 102 -0.67 26.86 6.93
N ARG A 103 -0.88 27.61 5.84
CA ARG A 103 -2.19 28.19 5.50
C ARG A 103 -3.22 27.11 5.18
N VAL A 104 -2.88 26.15 4.32
CA VAL A 104 -3.80 25.07 3.92
C VAL A 104 -4.20 24.22 5.12
N LEU A 105 -3.30 23.94 6.06
CA LEU A 105 -3.63 23.19 7.28
C LEU A 105 -4.69 23.91 8.14
N ILE A 106 -4.63 25.25 8.22
CA ILE A 106 -5.62 26.06 8.93
C ILE A 106 -6.95 26.06 8.18
N GLU A 107 -6.92 26.30 6.87
CA GLU A 107 -8.12 26.37 6.02
C GLU A 107 -8.88 25.03 5.97
N LEU A 108 -8.16 23.90 5.93
CA LEU A 108 -8.74 22.56 5.78
C LEU A 108 -8.82 21.77 7.09
N LYS A 109 -8.72 22.42 8.25
CA LYS A 109 -8.68 21.73 9.54
C LYS A 109 -9.85 20.74 9.69
N ASP A 110 -11.08 21.17 9.44
CA ASP A 110 -12.28 20.34 9.65
C ASP A 110 -12.40 19.23 8.60
N ASP A 111 -11.94 19.47 7.38
CA ASP A 111 -11.90 18.43 6.34
C ASP A 111 -10.82 17.38 6.65
N LEU A 112 -9.67 17.79 7.18
CA LEU A 112 -8.64 16.86 7.65
C LEU A 112 -9.14 16.02 8.83
N ASP A 113 -9.83 16.64 9.79
CA ASP A 113 -10.48 15.93 10.90
C ASP A 113 -11.45 14.88 10.38
N GLY A 114 -12.27 15.23 9.39
CA GLY A 114 -13.19 14.29 8.75
C GLY A 114 -12.50 13.14 8.03
N VAL A 115 -11.37 13.40 7.35
CA VAL A 115 -10.56 12.35 6.70
C VAL A 115 -9.93 11.41 7.72
N LEU A 116 -9.43 11.92 8.84
CA LEU A 116 -8.82 11.09 9.89
C LEU A 116 -9.89 10.27 10.63
N LEU A 117 -11.04 10.88 10.94
CA LEU A 117 -12.19 10.18 11.50
C LEU A 117 -12.72 9.07 10.56
N ALA A 118 -12.58 9.22 9.24
CA ALA A 118 -12.96 8.18 8.28
C ALA A 118 -12.22 6.85 8.52
N THR A 119 -11.04 6.88 9.14
CA THR A 119 -10.28 5.66 9.47
C THR A 119 -10.91 4.83 10.60
N HIS A 120 -11.93 5.38 11.28
CA HIS A 120 -12.71 4.72 12.32
C HIS A 120 -13.94 4.00 11.76
N ALA A 121 -14.24 4.16 10.46
CA ALA A 121 -15.41 3.55 9.84
C ALA A 121 -15.40 2.01 9.95
N GLU A 122 -16.56 1.42 10.27
CA GLU A 122 -16.76 -0.04 10.44
C GLU A 122 -16.24 -0.87 9.26
N SER A 123 -16.40 -0.38 8.03
CA SER A 123 -15.89 -1.02 6.82
C SER A 123 -14.84 -0.15 6.10
N ALA A 124 -13.86 -0.81 5.49
CA ALA A 124 -12.87 -0.17 4.63
C ALA A 124 -13.39 0.04 3.19
N ASP A 125 -14.64 -0.38 2.89
CA ASP A 125 -15.20 -0.29 1.56
C ASP A 125 -15.16 1.13 0.98
N LEU A 126 -14.60 1.24 -0.22
CA LEU A 126 -14.60 2.47 -1.00
C LEU A 126 -15.98 2.70 -1.63
N ALA A 127 -16.34 3.97 -1.77
CA ALA A 127 -17.63 4.36 -2.34
C ALA A 127 -17.66 4.02 -3.84
N SER A 128 -18.86 3.85 -4.38
CA SER A 128 -19.05 3.75 -5.83
C SER A 128 -18.63 5.06 -6.49
N ALA A 129 -17.51 5.04 -7.21
CA ALA A 129 -17.02 6.14 -8.03
C ALA A 129 -17.13 5.78 -9.52
N ASP A 130 -17.06 6.80 -10.39
CA ASP A 130 -17.05 6.59 -11.85
C ASP A 130 -15.83 5.76 -12.27
N ASP A 131 -14.70 5.98 -11.61
CA ASP A 131 -13.51 5.15 -11.69
C ASP A 131 -13.48 4.17 -10.50
N ALA A 132 -13.41 2.87 -10.79
CA ALA A 132 -13.35 1.83 -9.77
C ALA A 132 -12.02 1.79 -9.01
N PHE A 133 -11.01 2.55 -9.43
CA PHE A 133 -9.73 2.67 -8.76
C PHE A 133 -9.65 3.87 -7.82
N ASP A 134 -10.58 4.83 -7.93
CA ASP A 134 -10.58 6.01 -7.07
C ASP A 134 -11.05 5.68 -5.64
N PRO A 135 -10.49 6.34 -4.62
CA PRO A 135 -10.90 6.13 -3.22
C PRO A 135 -12.32 6.63 -2.93
N ALA A 136 -12.80 7.63 -3.65
CA ALA A 136 -14.19 8.12 -3.61
C ALA A 136 -14.51 8.91 -4.90
N PRO A 137 -15.78 9.30 -5.12
CA PRO A 137 -16.15 10.08 -6.31
C PRO A 137 -15.37 11.40 -6.43
N GLY A 138 -14.75 11.63 -7.58
CA GLY A 138 -14.09 12.90 -7.92
C GLY A 138 -12.76 13.16 -7.20
N VAL A 139 -12.17 12.15 -6.56
CA VAL A 139 -10.93 12.25 -5.78
C VAL A 139 -9.96 11.14 -6.17
N SER A 140 -8.68 11.45 -6.12
CA SER A 140 -7.59 10.53 -6.46
C SER A 140 -6.82 10.10 -5.22
N TRP A 141 -6.03 9.02 -5.35
CA TRP A 141 -5.09 8.60 -4.30
C TRP A 141 -4.03 9.65 -3.94
N LEU A 142 -3.75 10.60 -4.83
CA LEU A 142 -2.85 11.71 -4.53
C LEU A 142 -3.48 12.71 -3.55
N ASP A 143 -4.79 12.91 -3.63
CA ASP A 143 -5.53 13.76 -2.70
C ASP A 143 -5.57 13.09 -1.31
N TYR A 144 -5.69 11.75 -1.28
CA TYR A 144 -5.59 10.94 -0.07
C TYR A 144 -4.20 11.04 0.59
N GLN A 145 -3.14 10.92 -0.22
CA GLN A 145 -1.77 11.11 0.22
C GLN A 145 -1.51 12.52 0.77
N PHE A 146 -2.14 13.54 0.20
CA PHE A 146 -2.04 14.91 0.69
C PHE A 146 -2.64 15.08 2.09
N GLY A 147 -3.73 14.37 2.40
CA GLY A 147 -4.27 14.30 3.77
C GLY A 147 -3.24 13.79 4.78
N ALA A 148 -2.46 12.77 4.42
CA ALA A 148 -1.37 12.28 5.28
C ALA A 148 -0.25 13.33 5.47
N TRP A 149 0.06 14.15 4.46
CA TRP A 149 1.04 15.24 4.61
C TRP A 149 0.56 16.26 5.65
N LEU A 150 -0.68 16.71 5.52
CA LEU A 150 -1.27 17.65 6.48
C LEU A 150 -1.34 17.05 7.89
N THR A 151 -1.63 15.75 8.01
CA THR A 151 -1.60 15.03 9.29
C THR A 151 -0.21 15.06 9.91
N GLY A 152 0.85 14.80 9.14
CA GLY A 152 2.22 14.86 9.64
C GLY A 152 2.60 16.25 10.16
N ILE A 153 2.16 17.31 9.48
CA ILE A 153 2.36 18.68 9.94
C ILE A 153 1.64 18.90 11.28
N ARG A 154 0.39 18.45 11.38
CA ARG A 154 -0.42 18.59 12.61
C ARG A 154 0.19 17.85 13.79
N VAL A 155 0.75 16.65 13.57
CA VAL A 155 1.51 15.89 14.58
C VAL A 155 2.74 16.68 15.05
N ARG A 156 3.55 17.22 14.12
CA ARG A 156 4.74 18.03 14.47
C ARG A 156 4.38 19.30 15.24
N LYS A 157 3.29 19.96 14.84
CA LYS A 157 2.77 21.15 15.54
C LYS A 157 2.33 20.81 16.97
N SER A 158 1.55 19.75 17.14
CA SER A 158 1.08 19.30 18.45
C SER A 158 2.26 18.93 19.38
N LEU A 159 3.30 18.29 18.84
CA LEU A 159 4.52 18.01 19.60
C LEU A 159 5.26 19.28 20.04
N ALA A 160 5.40 20.26 19.14
CA ALA A 160 6.04 21.54 19.46
C ALA A 160 5.27 22.32 20.54
N GLU A 161 3.95 22.14 20.61
CA GLU A 161 3.07 22.74 21.61
C GLU A 161 2.99 21.94 22.92
N GLY A 162 3.63 20.77 23.00
CA GLY A 162 3.58 19.87 24.17
C GLY A 162 2.31 19.01 24.26
N ASN A 163 1.44 19.04 23.25
CA ASN A 163 0.20 18.27 23.16
C ASN A 163 0.47 16.84 22.67
N THR A 164 1.21 16.05 23.46
CA THR A 164 1.69 14.71 23.06
C THR A 164 0.57 13.70 22.83
N ALA A 165 -0.52 13.77 23.60
CA ALA A 165 -1.69 12.90 23.43
C ALA A 165 -2.40 13.15 22.08
N GLU A 166 -2.56 14.42 21.69
CA GLU A 166 -3.13 14.79 20.39
C GLU A 166 -2.21 14.36 19.25
N ALA A 167 -0.91 14.60 19.38
CA ALA A 167 0.08 14.15 18.40
C ALA A 167 0.04 12.62 18.19
N ALA A 168 -0.10 11.84 19.27
CA ALA A 168 -0.19 10.39 19.19
C ALA A 168 -1.50 9.91 18.55
N ARG A 169 -2.64 10.53 18.89
CA ARG A 169 -3.94 10.22 18.26
C ARG A 169 -3.88 10.47 16.76
N ASP A 170 -3.44 11.66 16.35
CA ASP A 170 -3.36 12.04 14.94
C ASP A 170 -2.34 11.17 14.18
N CYS A 171 -1.25 10.77 14.84
CA CYS A 171 -0.33 9.79 14.28
C CYS A 171 -1.01 8.45 14.01
N LEU A 172 -1.74 7.89 14.99
CA LEU A 172 -2.42 6.61 14.83
C LEU A 172 -3.47 6.67 13.72
N ASP A 173 -4.26 7.74 13.65
CA ASP A 173 -5.24 7.96 12.58
C ASP A 173 -4.53 8.13 11.21
N GLY A 174 -3.41 8.84 11.17
CA GLY A 174 -2.61 9.00 9.96
C GLY A 174 -2.00 7.69 9.45
N LEU A 175 -1.50 6.83 10.34
CA LEU A 175 -1.03 5.49 9.97
C LEU A 175 -2.20 4.57 9.61
N ALA A 176 -3.38 4.76 10.20
CA ALA A 176 -4.60 4.08 9.83
C ALA A 176 -5.05 4.44 8.40
N LEU A 177 -4.78 5.67 7.92
CA LEU A 177 -4.97 5.99 6.50
C LEU A 177 -4.12 5.08 5.59
N ALA A 178 -2.89 4.76 5.97
CA ALA A 178 -2.03 3.85 5.20
C ALA A 178 -2.56 2.41 5.17
N ARG A 179 -3.03 1.91 6.31
CA ARG A 179 -3.72 0.62 6.41
C ARG A 179 -4.93 0.60 5.47
N ASP A 180 -5.73 1.65 5.50
CA ASP A 180 -7.01 1.72 4.79
C ASP A 180 -6.84 1.76 3.28
N SER A 181 -5.83 2.51 2.80
CA SER A 181 -5.47 2.50 1.38
C SER A 181 -4.97 1.13 0.94
N ALA A 182 -4.16 0.45 1.76
CA ALA A 182 -3.63 -0.87 1.45
C ALA A 182 -4.71 -1.97 1.45
N VAL A 183 -5.68 -1.91 2.35
CA VAL A 183 -6.80 -2.86 2.43
C VAL A 183 -7.76 -2.73 1.24
N SER A 184 -7.98 -1.50 0.76
CA SER A 184 -9.15 -1.20 -0.08
C SER A 184 -8.80 -0.81 -1.51
N GLY A 185 -7.57 -0.38 -1.76
CA GLY A 185 -7.14 0.20 -3.04
C GLY A 185 -6.32 -0.72 -3.94
N GLY A 186 -6.26 -2.03 -3.67
CA GLY A 186 -5.42 -2.96 -4.43
C GLY A 186 -3.94 -2.57 -4.41
N LEU A 187 -3.20 -2.83 -5.50
CA LEU A 187 -1.78 -2.51 -5.56
C LEU A 187 -1.48 -1.01 -5.44
N ILE A 188 -2.27 -0.17 -6.12
CA ILE A 188 -2.07 1.29 -6.09
C ILE A 188 -2.28 1.81 -4.66
N GLY A 189 -3.38 1.43 -4.01
CA GLY A 189 -3.65 1.81 -2.63
C GLY A 189 -2.60 1.30 -1.64
N HIS A 190 -2.04 0.10 -1.87
CA HIS A 190 -0.95 -0.43 -1.07
C HIS A 190 0.32 0.41 -1.21
N LEU A 191 0.72 0.76 -2.43
CA LEU A 191 1.88 1.63 -2.67
C LEU A 191 1.68 3.03 -2.06
N ILE A 192 0.46 3.55 -2.10
CA ILE A 192 0.11 4.80 -1.42
C ILE A 192 0.24 4.66 0.08
N GLY A 193 -0.17 3.53 0.66
CA GLY A 193 -0.01 3.21 2.08
C GLY A 193 1.46 3.20 2.49
N VAL A 194 2.33 2.56 1.72
CA VAL A 194 3.79 2.59 1.93
C VAL A 194 4.32 4.02 1.95
N LEU A 195 3.89 4.85 1.00
CA LEU A 195 4.29 6.25 0.91
C LEU A 195 3.73 7.12 2.06
N ILE A 196 2.60 6.74 2.65
CA ILE A 196 2.08 7.41 3.86
C ILE A 196 2.94 7.02 5.07
N ILE A 197 3.22 5.73 5.25
CA ILE A 197 4.08 5.21 6.34
C ILE A 197 5.46 5.86 6.29
N GLU A 198 6.07 5.92 5.10
CA GLU A 198 7.39 6.53 4.92
C GLU A 198 7.44 7.97 5.44
N ARG A 199 6.41 8.75 5.14
CA ARG A 199 6.39 10.18 5.43
C ARG A 199 5.91 10.52 6.83
N LEU A 200 4.97 9.75 7.37
CA LEU A 200 4.48 9.92 8.73
C LEU A 200 5.39 9.27 9.77
N GLY A 201 6.14 8.23 9.38
CA GLY A 201 6.91 7.40 10.30
C GLY A 201 7.77 8.18 11.30
N PRO A 202 8.63 9.13 10.86
CA PRO A 202 9.45 9.91 11.78
C PRO A 202 8.64 10.76 12.77
N ALA A 203 7.61 11.48 12.31
CA ALA A 203 6.75 12.28 13.17
C ALA A 203 5.95 11.41 14.16
N CYS A 204 5.49 10.26 13.70
CA CYS A 204 4.79 9.25 14.50
C CYS A 204 5.65 8.62 15.57
N ALA A 205 6.88 8.22 15.24
CA ALA A 205 7.83 7.69 16.20
C ALA A 205 8.12 8.73 17.30
N ALA A 206 8.31 9.99 16.93
CA ALA A 206 8.49 11.08 17.89
C ALA A 206 7.26 11.28 18.79
N ALA A 207 6.05 11.25 18.22
CA ALA A 207 4.80 11.43 18.97
C ALA A 207 4.59 10.32 20.01
N LEU A 208 4.75 9.06 19.60
CA LEU A 208 4.61 7.91 20.49
C LEU A 208 5.72 7.83 21.54
N ALA A 209 6.94 8.25 21.21
CA ALA A 209 8.05 8.32 22.16
C ALA A 209 7.82 9.41 23.22
N ALA A 210 7.15 10.51 22.88
CA ALA A 210 6.85 11.62 23.78
C ALA A 210 5.62 11.36 24.69
N LEU A 211 4.91 10.24 24.52
CA LEU A 211 3.79 9.91 25.38
C LEU A 211 4.22 9.63 26.83
N PRO A 212 3.41 10.10 27.81
CA PRO A 212 3.52 9.67 29.20
C PRO A 212 3.48 8.14 29.33
N GLU A 213 4.24 7.61 30.30
CA GLU A 213 4.39 6.16 30.48
C GLU A 213 3.06 5.42 30.69
N ASN A 214 2.08 6.05 31.33
CA ASN A 214 0.76 5.47 31.57
C ASN A 214 -0.12 5.38 30.32
N GLN A 215 0.14 6.17 29.27
CA GLN A 215 -0.64 6.19 28.03
C GLN A 215 0.02 5.36 26.91
N ARG A 216 1.34 5.15 27.00
CA ARG A 216 2.12 4.46 25.98
C ARG A 216 1.64 3.03 25.70
N PRO A 217 1.33 2.17 26.70
CA PRO A 217 0.90 0.79 26.43
C PRO A 217 -0.34 0.71 25.54
N ASP A 218 -1.36 1.53 25.81
CA ASP A 218 -2.60 1.58 25.02
C ASP A 218 -2.32 2.05 23.57
N SER A 219 -1.56 3.14 23.42
CA SER A 219 -1.20 3.65 22.09
C SER A 219 -0.37 2.64 21.28
N MET A 220 0.52 1.89 21.93
CA MET A 220 1.29 0.83 21.28
C MET A 220 0.42 -0.38 20.90
N ALA A 221 -0.62 -0.70 21.68
CA ALA A 221 -1.58 -1.73 21.31
C ALA A 221 -2.37 -1.33 20.05
N ARG A 222 -2.84 -0.06 19.99
CA ARG A 222 -3.52 0.51 18.81
C ARG A 222 -2.61 0.54 17.58
N LEU A 223 -1.33 0.92 17.73
CA LEU A 223 -0.35 0.87 16.64
C LEU A 223 -0.19 -0.56 16.09
N ARG A 224 -0.10 -1.57 16.97
CA ARG A 224 -0.02 -2.97 16.54
C ARG A 224 -1.27 -3.41 15.79
N GLN A 225 -2.46 -2.94 16.17
CA GLN A 225 -3.70 -3.20 15.43
C GLN A 225 -3.62 -2.60 14.02
N VAL A 226 -3.16 -1.35 13.87
CA VAL A 226 -2.94 -0.72 12.55
C VAL A 226 -1.95 -1.55 11.73
N ARG A 227 -0.78 -1.87 12.30
CA ARG A 227 0.27 -2.65 11.61
C ARG A 227 -0.23 -4.01 11.15
N ASN A 228 -0.84 -4.78 12.05
CA ASN A 228 -1.29 -6.15 11.76
C ASN A 228 -2.42 -6.19 10.72
N ALA A 229 -3.12 -5.07 10.52
CA ALA A 229 -4.19 -4.96 9.54
C ALA A 229 -3.70 -4.56 8.13
N VAL A 230 -2.41 -4.20 7.96
CA VAL A 230 -1.84 -3.99 6.62
C VAL A 230 -1.71 -5.35 5.93
N PRO A 231 -2.35 -5.56 4.76
CA PRO A 231 -2.32 -6.85 4.09
C PRO A 231 -0.90 -7.18 3.61
N GLY A 232 -0.54 -8.47 3.60
CA GLY A 232 0.70 -8.91 2.95
C GLY A 232 0.68 -8.66 1.43
N PHE A 233 1.87 -8.61 0.83
CA PHE A 233 1.98 -8.35 -0.62
C PHE A 233 1.32 -9.45 -1.47
N GLU A 234 1.28 -10.71 -1.00
CA GLU A 234 0.53 -11.80 -1.66
C GLU A 234 -0.96 -11.47 -1.84
N VAL A 235 -1.61 -11.00 -0.78
CA VAL A 235 -3.05 -10.63 -0.80
C VAL A 235 -3.27 -9.50 -1.80
N THR A 236 -2.39 -8.51 -1.76
CA THR A 236 -2.40 -7.36 -2.68
C THR A 236 -2.22 -7.81 -4.13
N MET A 237 -1.28 -8.73 -4.39
CA MET A 237 -1.05 -9.27 -5.73
C MET A 237 -2.20 -10.13 -6.24
N ARG A 238 -2.90 -10.85 -5.36
CA ARG A 238 -4.08 -11.62 -5.75
C ARG A 238 -5.20 -10.69 -6.19
N GLU A 239 -5.40 -9.60 -5.47
CA GLU A 239 -6.37 -8.57 -5.86
C GLU A 239 -5.95 -7.89 -7.17
N GLU A 240 -4.70 -7.48 -7.32
CA GLU A 240 -4.17 -6.88 -8.54
C GLU A 240 -4.33 -7.78 -9.76
N ALA A 241 -4.01 -9.07 -9.63
CA ALA A 241 -4.16 -10.06 -10.69
C ALA A 241 -5.60 -10.13 -11.22
N VAL A 242 -6.58 -9.99 -10.33
CA VAL A 242 -8.00 -9.98 -10.68
C VAL A 242 -8.41 -8.63 -11.27
N GLN A 243 -8.05 -7.52 -10.63
CA GLN A 243 -8.39 -6.16 -11.09
C GLN A 243 -7.83 -5.87 -12.48
N VAL A 244 -6.57 -6.23 -12.73
CA VAL A 244 -5.92 -6.02 -14.04
C VAL A 244 -6.59 -6.88 -15.09
N GLN A 245 -6.79 -8.18 -14.84
CA GLN A 245 -7.49 -9.04 -15.79
C GLN A 245 -8.90 -8.55 -16.09
N LEU A 246 -9.63 -8.09 -15.08
CA LEU A 246 -10.97 -7.55 -15.25
C LEU A 246 -10.97 -6.25 -16.08
N SER A 247 -9.96 -5.39 -15.89
CA SER A 247 -9.82 -4.14 -16.65
C SER A 247 -9.48 -4.38 -18.12
N PHE A 248 -8.67 -5.40 -18.43
CA PHE A 248 -8.25 -5.71 -19.81
C PHE A 248 -9.20 -6.65 -20.56
N LEU A 249 -9.82 -7.60 -19.85
CA LEU A 249 -10.59 -8.72 -20.42
C LEU A 249 -12.08 -8.62 -20.09
N GLY A 250 -12.47 -7.80 -19.11
CA GLY A 250 -13.87 -7.52 -18.76
C GLY A 250 -14.75 -7.09 -19.94
N PRO A 251 -14.31 -6.15 -20.79
CA PRO A 251 -15.08 -5.75 -21.98
C PRO A 251 -15.32 -6.92 -22.95
N GLN A 252 -14.43 -7.93 -22.94
CA GLN A 252 -14.48 -9.10 -23.81
C GLN A 252 -15.25 -10.28 -23.21
N LEU A 253 -15.70 -10.18 -21.95
CA LEU A 253 -16.55 -11.20 -21.33
C LEU A 253 -17.85 -11.36 -22.11
N GLY A 254 -18.34 -12.59 -22.24
CA GLY A 254 -19.71 -12.83 -22.71
C GLY A 254 -20.75 -12.18 -21.79
N GLU A 255 -21.91 -11.81 -22.35
CA GLU A 255 -22.97 -11.11 -21.59
C GLU A 255 -23.48 -11.92 -20.38
N SER A 256 -23.53 -13.25 -20.51
CA SER A 256 -23.85 -14.17 -19.40
C SER A 256 -22.83 -14.14 -18.26
N PHE A 257 -21.57 -13.77 -18.53
CA PHE A 257 -20.54 -13.61 -17.51
C PHE A 257 -20.60 -12.21 -16.89
N ARG A 258 -20.75 -11.16 -17.70
CA ARG A 258 -20.84 -9.77 -17.21
C ARG A 258 -22.02 -9.53 -16.28
N SER A 259 -23.17 -10.14 -16.59
CA SER A 259 -24.39 -10.04 -15.77
C SER A 259 -24.25 -10.66 -14.38
N ARG A 260 -23.24 -11.53 -14.16
CA ARG A 260 -22.94 -12.14 -12.85
C ARG A 260 -21.97 -11.32 -11.99
N LEU A 261 -21.36 -10.25 -12.52
CA LEU A 261 -20.46 -9.39 -11.76
C LEU A 261 -21.25 -8.49 -10.78
N ARG A 262 -20.75 -8.37 -9.56
CA ARG A 262 -21.21 -7.39 -8.56
C ARG A 262 -20.82 -5.96 -8.97
N ASP A 263 -21.39 -4.97 -8.29
CA ASP A 263 -21.30 -3.54 -8.69
C ASP A 263 -19.86 -3.05 -8.93
N ARG A 264 -18.95 -3.20 -7.95
CA ARG A 264 -17.55 -2.74 -8.10
C ARG A 264 -16.78 -3.49 -9.20
N PRO A 265 -16.75 -4.83 -9.24
CA PRO A 265 -16.22 -5.57 -10.39
C PRO A 265 -16.83 -5.16 -11.73
N LYS A 266 -18.13 -4.88 -11.77
CA LYS A 266 -18.84 -4.48 -13.00
C LYS A 266 -18.37 -3.12 -13.50
N LEU A 267 -18.00 -2.20 -12.60
CA LEU A 267 -17.37 -0.93 -12.98
C LEU A 267 -15.97 -1.18 -13.59
N MET A 268 -15.14 -2.00 -12.96
CA MET A 268 -13.81 -2.36 -13.50
C MET A 268 -13.89 -3.07 -14.86
N ALA A 269 -14.92 -3.89 -15.07
CA ALA A 269 -15.14 -4.62 -16.32
C ALA A 269 -15.49 -3.71 -17.51
N LYS A 270 -15.81 -2.43 -17.28
CA LYS A 270 -15.93 -1.42 -18.35
C LYS A 270 -14.56 -1.04 -18.93
N GLY A 271 -13.48 -1.42 -18.25
CA GLY A 271 -12.10 -1.07 -18.57
C GLY A 271 -11.69 0.28 -17.98
N TRP A 272 -10.39 0.54 -17.93
CA TRP A 272 -9.88 1.91 -17.74
C TRP A 272 -10.46 2.74 -18.88
N GLY A 273 -10.93 3.96 -18.61
CA GLY A 273 -11.57 4.88 -19.57
C GLY A 273 -10.67 5.32 -20.73
N ASN A 274 -9.97 4.38 -21.34
CA ASN A 274 -8.96 4.54 -22.35
C ASN A 274 -9.62 4.20 -23.70
N PRO A 275 -10.06 5.21 -24.47
CA PRO A 275 -10.57 5.01 -25.83
C PRO A 275 -9.52 4.41 -26.78
N VAL A 276 -8.25 4.26 -26.35
CA VAL A 276 -7.20 3.54 -27.11
C VAL A 276 -7.43 2.03 -27.15
N MET A 277 -8.27 1.48 -26.27
CA MET A 277 -8.86 0.15 -26.43
C MET A 277 -10.12 0.22 -27.30
N ASP A 278 -10.11 1.08 -28.33
CA ASP A 278 -11.18 1.14 -29.33
C ASP A 278 -11.35 -0.28 -29.89
N GLU A 279 -12.52 -0.83 -29.62
CA GLU A 279 -12.96 -2.20 -29.84
C GLU A 279 -12.91 -2.65 -31.33
N LYS A 280 -12.47 -1.76 -32.22
CA LYS A 280 -12.56 -1.86 -33.68
C LYS A 280 -11.56 -2.80 -34.32
N THR A 281 -10.48 -3.21 -33.65
CA THR A 281 -9.59 -4.25 -34.21
C THR A 281 -9.91 -5.61 -33.59
N TRP A 282 -10.78 -6.36 -34.27
CA TRP A 282 -11.07 -7.78 -34.00
C TRP A 282 -9.79 -8.60 -33.69
N GLY A 283 -8.68 -8.28 -34.35
CA GLY A 283 -7.38 -8.93 -34.14
C GLY A 283 -6.85 -8.78 -32.72
N ARG A 284 -7.01 -7.61 -32.08
CA ARG A 284 -6.57 -7.40 -30.69
C ARG A 284 -7.44 -8.16 -29.69
N ARG A 285 -8.75 -8.26 -29.94
CA ARG A 285 -9.66 -9.11 -29.15
C ARG A 285 -9.26 -10.58 -29.24
N LEU A 286 -8.99 -11.09 -30.45
CA LEU A 286 -8.52 -12.47 -30.60
C LEU A 286 -7.17 -12.70 -29.94
N LEU A 287 -6.22 -11.77 -30.09
CA LEU A 287 -4.92 -11.84 -29.44
C LEU A 287 -5.07 -11.91 -27.91
N ASN A 288 -5.87 -11.01 -27.32
CA ASN A 288 -6.13 -11.01 -25.88
C ASN A 288 -6.76 -12.32 -25.40
N ARG A 289 -7.74 -12.88 -26.13
CA ARG A 289 -8.30 -14.20 -25.80
C ARG A 289 -7.26 -15.31 -25.92
N ALA A 290 -6.46 -15.32 -26.98
CA ALA A 290 -5.41 -16.32 -27.20
C ALA A 290 -4.29 -16.27 -26.14
N LEU A 291 -4.02 -15.08 -25.58
CA LEU A 291 -3.02 -14.86 -24.53
C LEU A 291 -3.57 -14.98 -23.11
N TRP A 292 -4.89 -15.09 -22.91
CA TRP A 292 -5.49 -15.08 -21.57
C TRP A 292 -4.91 -16.17 -20.68
N ARG A 293 -4.79 -17.41 -21.18
CA ARG A 293 -4.19 -18.52 -20.43
C ARG A 293 -2.76 -18.20 -19.95
N ASP A 294 -1.95 -17.57 -20.78
CA ASP A 294 -0.58 -17.20 -20.40
C ASP A 294 -0.57 -16.09 -19.35
N ARG A 295 -1.43 -15.07 -19.51
CA ARG A 295 -1.61 -14.01 -18.51
C ARG A 295 -2.03 -14.59 -17.17
N GLN A 296 -2.99 -15.51 -17.16
CA GLN A 296 -3.46 -16.17 -15.94
C GLN A 296 -2.33 -16.96 -15.27
N ALA A 297 -1.58 -17.76 -16.02
CA ALA A 297 -0.46 -18.53 -15.49
C ALA A 297 0.65 -17.63 -14.92
N ILE A 298 0.94 -16.51 -15.58
CA ILE A 298 1.89 -15.50 -15.09
C ILE A 298 1.37 -14.89 -13.80
N TYR A 299 0.12 -14.45 -13.73
CA TYR A 299 -0.44 -13.87 -12.51
C TYR A 299 -0.48 -14.87 -11.35
N ASP A 300 -0.89 -16.11 -11.59
CA ASP A 300 -0.88 -17.17 -10.56
C ASP A 300 0.53 -17.34 -9.99
N ARG A 301 1.57 -17.29 -10.84
CA ARG A 301 2.96 -17.37 -10.39
C ARG A 301 3.46 -16.09 -9.70
N LEU A 302 3.02 -14.91 -10.12
CA LEU A 302 3.32 -13.66 -9.41
C LEU A 302 2.73 -13.67 -7.99
N VAL A 303 1.52 -14.20 -7.83
CA VAL A 303 0.90 -14.38 -6.50
C VAL A 303 1.71 -15.35 -5.65
N THR A 304 2.10 -16.51 -6.18
CA THR A 304 2.96 -17.47 -5.47
C THR A 304 4.30 -16.85 -5.07
N ASN A 305 4.95 -16.12 -5.98
CA ASN A 305 6.21 -15.44 -5.68
C ASN A 305 6.01 -14.36 -4.60
N ALA A 306 4.90 -13.63 -4.62
CA ALA A 306 4.57 -12.60 -3.63
C ALA A 306 4.35 -13.12 -2.20
N ALA A 307 4.13 -14.43 -2.03
CA ALA A 307 4.06 -15.08 -0.72
C ALA A 307 5.45 -15.35 -0.10
N LEU A 308 6.49 -15.37 -0.92
CA LEU A 308 7.88 -15.55 -0.47
C LEU A 308 8.40 -14.26 0.20
N ARG A 309 9.52 -14.36 0.92
CA ARG A 309 10.14 -13.23 1.63
C ARG A 309 11.60 -13.02 1.25
N GLY A 310 12.05 -11.77 1.38
CA GLY A 310 13.45 -11.39 1.23
C GLY A 310 14.12 -11.96 -0.04
N PRO A 311 15.33 -12.51 0.05
CA PRO A 311 16.09 -12.99 -1.12
C PRO A 311 15.39 -14.09 -1.92
N GLU A 312 14.60 -14.97 -1.28
CA GLU A 312 13.89 -16.06 -1.97
C GLU A 312 12.81 -15.51 -2.91
N ARG A 313 12.09 -14.48 -2.46
CA ARG A 313 11.12 -13.75 -3.28
C ARG A 313 11.82 -13.14 -4.49
N ASP A 314 12.90 -12.41 -4.24
CA ASP A 314 13.57 -11.62 -5.26
C ASP A 314 14.11 -12.54 -6.38
N ALA A 315 14.79 -13.63 -6.01
CA ALA A 315 15.24 -14.66 -6.94
C ALA A 315 14.08 -15.30 -7.73
N ALA A 316 12.91 -15.53 -7.09
CA ALA A 316 11.75 -16.11 -7.75
C ALA A 316 11.12 -15.14 -8.78
N PHE A 317 11.07 -13.85 -8.49
CA PHE A 317 10.61 -12.83 -9.44
C PHE A 317 11.58 -12.66 -10.61
N GLU A 318 12.89 -12.65 -10.37
CA GLU A 318 13.91 -12.55 -11.41
C GLU A 318 13.87 -13.76 -12.35
N ALA A 319 13.81 -14.98 -11.80
CA ALA A 319 13.66 -16.20 -12.59
C ALA A 319 12.39 -16.17 -13.44
N HIS A 320 11.29 -15.67 -12.89
CA HIS A 320 10.04 -15.52 -13.62
C HIS A 320 10.12 -14.42 -14.69
N ALA A 321 10.80 -13.30 -14.42
CA ALA A 321 11.03 -12.24 -15.40
C ALA A 321 11.86 -12.76 -16.59
N ALA A 322 12.91 -13.54 -16.33
CA ALA A 322 13.73 -14.16 -17.37
C ALA A 322 12.91 -15.12 -18.24
N GLU A 323 12.05 -15.94 -17.63
CA GLU A 323 11.16 -16.83 -18.37
C GLU A 323 10.19 -16.06 -19.28
N VAL A 324 9.54 -15.02 -18.77
CA VAL A 324 8.59 -14.21 -19.55
C VAL A 324 9.33 -13.44 -20.65
N GLY A 325 10.51 -12.90 -20.36
CA GLY A 325 11.36 -12.19 -21.33
C GLY A 325 11.83 -13.08 -22.50
N GLY A 326 11.97 -14.39 -22.28
CA GLY A 326 12.27 -15.36 -23.34
C GLY A 326 11.15 -15.53 -24.37
N ARG A 327 9.95 -14.99 -24.14
CA ARG A 327 8.78 -15.09 -25.05
C ARG A 327 8.77 -13.96 -26.08
N LEU A 328 9.78 -13.96 -26.96
CA LEU A 328 10.13 -12.87 -27.90
C LEU A 328 8.97 -12.22 -28.69
N LEU A 329 7.92 -12.96 -29.06
CA LEU A 329 6.85 -12.44 -29.93
C LEU A 329 5.69 -11.77 -29.18
N VAL A 330 5.57 -12.00 -27.86
CA VAL A 330 4.39 -11.55 -27.07
C VAL A 330 4.76 -10.92 -25.73
N ALA A 331 6.05 -10.84 -25.40
CA ALA A 331 6.52 -10.34 -24.10
C ALA A 331 5.99 -8.92 -23.78
N SER A 332 5.83 -8.06 -24.79
CA SER A 332 5.32 -6.68 -24.61
C SER A 332 3.85 -6.64 -24.17
N GLU A 333 3.07 -7.67 -24.48
CA GLU A 333 1.66 -7.77 -24.12
C GLU A 333 1.45 -8.42 -22.75
N LEU A 334 2.48 -9.08 -22.20
CA LEU A 334 2.38 -9.83 -20.95
C LEU A 334 2.76 -8.96 -19.73
N PRO A 335 2.24 -9.29 -18.52
CA PRO A 335 2.70 -8.64 -17.29
C PRO A 335 4.21 -8.80 -17.13
N LYS A 336 4.90 -7.76 -16.66
CA LYS A 336 6.36 -7.77 -16.49
C LYS A 336 6.69 -8.08 -15.03
N PRO A 337 7.17 -9.30 -14.68
CA PRO A 337 7.44 -9.66 -13.28
C PRO A 337 8.41 -8.72 -12.57
N ALA A 338 9.38 -8.15 -13.29
CA ALA A 338 10.35 -7.20 -12.73
C ALA A 338 9.69 -5.94 -12.14
N ASP A 339 8.60 -5.44 -12.73
CA ASP A 339 7.89 -4.27 -12.18
C ASP A 339 7.25 -4.60 -10.83
N TYR A 340 6.68 -5.82 -10.72
CA TYR A 340 6.05 -6.31 -9.48
C TYR A 340 7.06 -6.61 -8.37
N LEU A 341 8.29 -7.02 -8.70
CA LEU A 341 9.36 -7.17 -7.71
C LEU A 341 9.63 -5.84 -6.99
N ARG A 342 9.73 -4.75 -7.75
CA ARG A 342 9.95 -3.41 -7.16
C ARG A 342 8.81 -3.02 -6.21
N TYR A 343 7.58 -3.37 -6.56
CA TYR A 343 6.42 -3.13 -5.69
C TYR A 343 6.45 -4.00 -4.44
N ALA A 344 6.85 -5.27 -4.56
CA ALA A 344 6.99 -6.19 -3.44
C ALA A 344 8.04 -5.70 -2.43
N GLN A 345 9.19 -5.27 -2.94
CA GLN A 345 10.26 -4.70 -2.12
C GLN A 345 9.77 -3.43 -1.41
N ARG A 346 9.08 -2.52 -2.10
CA ARG A 346 8.49 -1.32 -1.47
C ARG A 346 7.46 -1.66 -0.38
N ALA A 347 6.58 -2.62 -0.64
CA ALA A 347 5.60 -3.11 0.34
C ALA A 347 6.26 -3.66 1.61
N GLU A 348 7.31 -4.47 1.45
CA GLU A 348 8.10 -4.98 2.57
C GLU A 348 8.77 -3.85 3.36
N VAL A 349 9.39 -2.87 2.69
CA VAL A 349 9.99 -1.70 3.34
C VAL A 349 8.95 -0.90 4.13
N GLY A 350 7.74 -0.72 3.58
CA GLY A 350 6.65 -0.07 4.31
C GLY A 350 6.26 -0.82 5.59
N THR A 351 6.15 -2.14 5.53
CA THR A 351 5.84 -2.98 6.70
C THR A 351 6.94 -2.87 7.75
N LEU A 352 8.20 -3.02 7.34
CA LEU A 352 9.34 -2.92 8.26
C LEU A 352 9.46 -1.53 8.91
N ARG A 353 9.05 -0.46 8.23
CA ARG A 353 8.99 0.88 8.83
C ARG A 353 7.93 0.99 9.92
N LEU A 354 6.80 0.30 9.82
CA LEU A 354 5.83 0.22 10.91
C LEU A 354 6.40 -0.57 12.10
N ASP A 355 7.09 -1.67 11.82
CA ASP A 355 7.75 -2.46 12.87
C ASP A 355 8.82 -1.63 13.61
N LEU A 356 9.58 -0.78 12.91
CA LEU A 356 10.51 0.15 13.56
C LEU A 356 9.84 1.09 14.57
N ILE A 357 8.63 1.58 14.27
CA ILE A 357 7.88 2.42 15.22
C ILE A 357 7.44 1.60 16.43
N VAL A 358 7.05 0.33 16.21
CA VAL A 358 6.70 -0.60 17.30
C VAL A 358 7.92 -0.86 18.21
N ILE A 359 9.07 -1.17 17.63
CA ILE A 359 10.34 -1.39 18.35
C ILE A 359 10.75 -0.13 19.10
N ALA A 360 10.60 1.05 18.49
CA ALA A 360 10.91 2.32 19.13
C ALA A 360 10.09 2.55 20.41
N GLY A 361 8.78 2.32 20.36
CA GLY A 361 7.91 2.41 21.54
C GLY A 361 8.22 1.34 22.59
N ALA A 362 8.57 0.11 22.16
CA ALA A 362 9.01 -0.96 23.05
C ALA A 362 10.33 -0.62 23.77
N ALA A 363 11.31 -0.08 23.05
CA ALA A 363 12.59 0.37 23.60
C ALA A 363 12.44 1.50 24.61
N LYS A 364 11.56 2.47 24.35
CA LYS A 364 11.21 3.52 25.32
C LYS A 364 10.53 2.95 26.58
N SER A 365 9.65 1.97 26.42
CA SER A 365 8.99 1.30 27.56
C SER A 365 9.98 0.50 28.40
N PHE A 366 10.89 -0.21 27.75
CA PHE A 366 12.00 -0.91 28.40
C PHE A 366 12.87 0.07 29.19
N ARG A 367 13.27 1.19 28.58
CA ARG A 367 14.08 2.19 29.28
C ARG A 367 13.38 2.80 30.48
N ALA A 368 12.08 3.08 30.38
CA ALA A 368 11.27 3.55 31.50
C ALA A 368 11.29 2.56 32.68
N ALA A 369 11.19 1.25 32.39
CA ALA A 369 11.18 0.20 33.41
C ALA A 369 12.55 -0.07 34.04
N TYR A 370 13.63 -0.08 33.24
CA TYR A 370 14.97 -0.54 33.70
C TYR A 370 16.03 0.58 33.80
N GLY A 371 15.71 1.81 33.39
CA GLY A 371 16.64 2.96 33.39
C GLY A 371 17.75 2.89 32.33
N VAL A 372 17.80 1.84 31.50
CA VAL A 372 18.81 1.61 30.47
C VAL A 372 18.16 1.25 29.14
N TRP A 373 18.86 1.49 28.03
CA TRP A 373 18.39 1.03 26.73
C TRP A 373 18.52 -0.50 26.58
N PRO A 374 17.62 -1.14 25.81
CA PRO A 374 17.77 -2.55 25.48
C PRO A 374 19.02 -2.79 24.63
N ALA A 375 19.73 -3.89 24.90
CA ALA A 375 20.92 -4.27 24.12
C ALA A 375 20.58 -4.88 22.74
N SER A 376 19.34 -5.37 22.55
CA SER A 376 18.89 -6.00 21.30
C SER A 376 17.36 -6.09 21.23
N VAL A 377 16.82 -6.37 20.05
CA VAL A 377 15.39 -6.67 19.86
C VAL A 377 14.97 -7.89 20.67
N SER A 378 15.83 -8.92 20.77
CA SER A 378 15.56 -10.10 21.60
C SER A 378 15.45 -9.76 23.09
N ALA A 379 16.22 -8.78 23.59
CA ALA A 379 16.09 -8.33 24.98
C ALA A 379 14.71 -7.73 25.28
N LEU A 380 14.11 -7.03 24.31
CA LEU A 380 12.75 -6.50 24.44
C LEU A 380 11.71 -7.61 24.58
N ALA A 381 11.87 -8.73 23.87
CA ALA A 381 10.95 -9.85 23.96
C ALA A 381 11.12 -10.68 25.24
N ASN A 382 12.36 -10.86 25.71
CA ASN A 382 12.62 -11.57 26.97
C ASN A 382 11.92 -10.89 28.15
N GLU A 383 11.80 -9.56 28.13
CA GLU A 383 11.08 -8.79 29.14
C GLU A 383 9.59 -8.54 28.77
N GLY A 384 9.08 -9.14 27.70
CA GLY A 384 7.67 -9.09 27.32
C GLY A 384 7.19 -7.81 26.64
N PHE A 385 8.07 -6.91 26.20
CA PHE A 385 7.68 -5.71 25.43
C PHE A 385 7.38 -6.01 23.96
N LEU A 386 7.95 -7.10 23.42
CA LEU A 386 7.69 -7.62 22.08
C LEU A 386 7.31 -9.10 22.15
N THR A 387 6.52 -9.56 21.19
CA THR A 387 6.18 -10.97 21.00
C THR A 387 7.28 -11.71 20.24
N SER A 388 7.34 -13.04 20.34
CA SER A 388 8.30 -13.85 19.57
C SER A 388 8.10 -13.71 18.05
N GLU A 389 6.87 -13.49 17.58
CA GLU A 389 6.59 -13.25 16.16
C GLU A 389 7.18 -11.92 15.68
N GLU A 390 7.08 -10.87 16.49
CA GLU A 390 7.67 -9.56 16.20
C GLU A 390 9.20 -9.67 16.11
N VAL A 391 9.86 -10.37 17.04
CA VAL A 391 11.32 -10.57 16.97
C VAL A 391 11.75 -11.30 15.69
N LEU A 392 11.01 -12.33 15.27
CA LEU A 392 11.35 -13.09 14.06
C LEU A 392 11.22 -12.23 12.81
N ARG A 393 10.21 -11.35 12.75
CA ARG A 393 10.01 -10.41 11.66
C ARG A 393 11.11 -9.35 11.62
N ASP A 394 11.52 -8.90 12.80
CA ASP A 394 12.44 -7.77 12.99
C ASP A 394 13.87 -8.18 13.27
N ALA A 395 14.23 -9.44 12.97
CA ALA A 395 15.58 -9.98 13.22
C ALA A 395 16.71 -9.19 12.51
N ARG A 396 16.35 -8.35 11.53
CA ARG A 396 17.27 -7.47 10.79
C ARG A 396 17.50 -6.12 11.47
N VAL A 397 16.64 -5.72 12.41
CA VAL A 397 16.73 -4.44 13.09
C VAL A 397 17.86 -4.46 14.11
N GLN A 398 18.73 -3.45 14.02
CA GLN A 398 19.87 -3.28 14.90
C GLN A 398 19.58 -2.15 15.88
N LEU A 399 19.96 -2.36 17.14
CA LEU A 399 19.86 -1.37 18.21
C LEU A 399 21.27 -0.90 18.55
N GLU A 400 21.60 0.33 18.22
CA GLU A 400 22.94 0.90 18.36
C GLU A 400 22.94 2.00 19.42
N PRO A 401 23.84 1.96 20.41
CA PRO A 401 24.01 3.07 21.35
C PRO A 401 24.47 4.33 20.58
N GLY A 402 23.65 5.38 20.61
CA GLY A 402 23.96 6.68 20.01
C GLY A 402 24.70 7.62 20.97
N ALA A 403 25.34 8.65 20.42
CA ALA A 403 25.98 9.69 21.21
C ALA A 403 24.98 10.39 22.16
N GLY A 404 25.44 10.77 23.37
CA GLY A 404 24.60 11.48 24.34
C GLY A 404 23.52 10.62 25.01
N GLY A 405 23.70 9.30 25.07
CA GLY A 405 22.74 8.38 25.68
C GLY A 405 21.47 8.17 24.85
N ARG A 406 21.57 8.38 23.53
CA ARG A 406 20.54 8.09 22.54
C ARG A 406 20.55 6.61 22.15
N LEU A 407 19.47 6.14 21.55
CA LEU A 407 19.40 4.84 20.90
C LEU A 407 19.06 5.05 19.42
N ASP A 408 19.92 4.54 18.55
CA ASP A 408 19.68 4.50 17.12
C ASP A 408 19.09 3.14 16.77
N ILE A 409 17.94 3.15 16.10
CA ILE A 409 17.27 1.94 15.63
C ILE A 409 17.46 1.91 14.12
N VAL A 410 18.27 0.96 13.65
CA VAL A 410 18.73 0.89 12.26
C VAL A 410 18.13 -0.34 11.59
N LEU A 411 17.41 -0.11 10.50
CA LEU A 411 16.96 -1.14 9.58
C LEU A 411 17.81 -1.09 8.32
N PRO A 412 18.69 -2.08 8.08
CA PRO A 412 19.38 -2.19 6.81
C PRO A 412 18.37 -2.53 5.71
N LEU A 413 18.24 -1.63 4.74
CA LEU A 413 17.41 -1.81 3.55
C LEU A 413 18.28 -2.40 2.44
N GLN A 414 17.68 -3.21 1.56
CA GLN A 414 18.45 -3.73 0.43
C GLN A 414 18.70 -2.59 -0.58
N PRO A 415 19.96 -2.39 -1.03
CA PRO A 415 20.39 -1.21 -1.78
C PRO A 415 19.91 -1.14 -3.23
N GLU A 416 19.11 -2.11 -3.70
CA GLU A 416 18.85 -2.31 -5.13
C GLU A 416 17.69 -1.48 -5.69
N LEU A 417 16.89 -0.84 -4.83
CA LEU A 417 15.94 0.17 -5.29
C LEU A 417 16.70 1.48 -5.59
N GLU A 418 16.93 1.76 -6.86
CA GLU A 418 17.56 2.99 -7.34
C GLU A 418 16.97 4.23 -6.66
N GLY A 419 17.83 4.98 -5.94
CA GLY A 419 17.45 6.18 -5.18
C GLY A 419 16.84 5.95 -3.80
N ALA A 420 16.66 4.71 -3.35
CA ALA A 420 16.21 4.42 -1.98
C ALA A 420 17.38 4.54 -0.98
N PRO A 421 17.12 5.01 0.25
CA PRO A 421 18.15 5.02 1.30
C PRO A 421 18.57 3.58 1.63
N LYS A 422 19.86 3.38 1.90
CA LYS A 422 20.44 2.07 2.27
C LYS A 422 19.98 1.58 3.63
N GLU A 423 19.48 2.47 4.47
CA GLU A 423 18.94 2.17 5.78
C GLU A 423 17.74 3.08 6.10
N ALA A 424 16.84 2.59 6.93
CA ALA A 424 15.90 3.43 7.66
C ALA A 424 16.37 3.56 9.10
N ARG A 425 16.47 4.78 9.60
CA ARG A 425 16.97 5.10 10.95
C ARG A 425 15.91 5.85 11.74
N LEU A 426 15.66 5.43 12.98
CA LEU A 426 14.93 6.21 13.98
C LEU A 426 15.86 6.50 15.15
N ASN A 427 15.92 7.76 15.57
CA ASN A 427 16.74 8.20 16.68
C ASN A 427 15.85 8.44 17.91
N LEU A 428 16.14 7.77 19.01
CA LEU A 428 15.43 7.96 20.27
C LEU A 428 16.30 8.74 21.26
N GLU A 429 15.78 9.88 21.70
CA GLU A 429 16.45 10.73 22.66
C GLU A 429 16.34 10.19 24.10
N ALA A 430 17.23 10.69 24.96
CA ALA A 430 17.33 10.24 26.34
C ALA A 430 16.23 10.79 27.26
N GLN A 431 15.57 11.88 26.87
CA GLN A 431 14.59 12.59 27.70
C GLN A 431 13.21 11.94 27.65
#